data_AF-A0A2W6ZIR1-F1
#
_entry.id   AF-A0A2W6ZIR1-F1
#
_cell.length_a   1.000
_cell.length_b   1.000
_cell.length_c   1.000
_cell.angle_alpha   90.00
_cell.angle_beta   90.00
_cell.angle_gamma   90.00
#
_symmetry.space_group_name_H-M   'P 1'
#
loop_
_entity.id
_entity.type
_entity.pdbx_description
1 polymer ?
#
loop_
_entity_poly.entity_id
_entity_poly.type
_entity_poly.pdbx_seq_one_letter_code
_entity_poly.pdbx_strand_id
1 'polypeptide(L)'
;MMTYIQETRCQGREDDYPYLALLIQDGQRRQIMPLGKRFYSIGRDRTKDIRLVSEGVSGHHASLVWLDQGYVIHSDDATDGPCCQRLTINGTPVQDSPLRPGDAIGFCQGVRARLIAVRSGPTAASPCCLLPPPLAIAPGTSLLKHFPDLMLKFDAEGSILDLKPSVDPDLSQLPSAAVGQSIVDYFGSSFAAKLFSYGQMASRTQSLQCFEAALTLGQRQIFCEARLLPAEQGHPIAIIRNVTERKQLELELRSGAIHDTLTSLPNRRFFMEKAAQAIALKRTSATYGFAVLFIDLDDFKGVNDSLGHRVGDQLLVEIALQLKACLRPEDTVARLGGDEFAILLHERASMAAALAVANRIQQALTLPLLLDHREVCASASIGITLGTENDDSVEVVLNHADMAMYRAKALGGAQYAVFDPAIDLA
;
A
#
# COMPACT_ATOMS: atom_id res chain seq x y z
N MET A 1 44.62 52.17 -22.05
CA MET A 1 44.20 50.97 -22.82
C MET A 1 44.67 49.76 -22.01
N MET A 2 43.82 49.20 -21.14
CA MET A 2 44.08 47.96 -20.41
C MET A 2 42.76 47.38 -19.89
N THR A 3 42.38 46.27 -20.53
CA THR A 3 41.60 45.09 -20.13
C THR A 3 40.63 45.18 -18.93
N TYR A 4 39.32 45.16 -19.24
CA TYR A 4 38.25 44.73 -18.33
C TYR A 4 38.18 43.19 -18.33
N ILE A 5 38.33 42.57 -17.16
CA ILE A 5 37.94 41.18 -16.91
C ILE A 5 36.48 41.21 -16.43
N GLN A 6 35.60 40.53 -17.17
CA GLN A 6 34.22 40.30 -16.76
C GLN A 6 34.18 39.31 -15.60
N GLU A 7 33.68 39.74 -14.44
CA GLU A 7 33.21 38.82 -13.40
C GLU A 7 31.78 38.36 -13.72
N THR A 8 31.65 37.05 -13.88
CA THR A 8 30.43 36.32 -14.16
C THR A 8 29.45 36.47 -13.00
N ARG A 9 28.28 37.06 -13.26
CA ARG A 9 27.12 37.00 -12.35
C ARG A 9 26.71 35.54 -12.12
N CYS A 10 26.95 35.01 -10.92
CA CYS A 10 26.26 33.82 -10.44
C CYS A 10 24.80 34.17 -10.17
N GLN A 11 23.90 33.73 -11.06
CA GLN A 11 22.47 33.67 -10.83
C GLN A 11 22.18 32.62 -9.74
N GLY A 12 21.62 33.03 -8.60
CA GLY A 12 21.09 32.12 -7.60
C GLY A 12 19.88 31.36 -8.17
N ARG A 13 19.88 30.03 -8.05
CA ARG A 13 18.77 29.14 -8.43
C ARG A 13 17.64 29.21 -7.39
N GLU A 14 16.41 29.06 -7.87
CA GLU A 14 15.11 29.24 -7.17
C GLU A 14 14.63 28.05 -6.30
N ASP A 15 15.47 27.07 -5.95
CA ASP A 15 15.03 25.79 -5.35
C ASP A 15 15.48 25.55 -3.89
N ASP A 16 15.47 26.56 -3.03
CA ASP A 16 15.91 26.42 -1.62
C ASP A 16 14.80 26.80 -0.63
N TYR A 17 13.72 26.01 -0.59
CA TYR A 17 12.62 26.21 0.35
C TYR A 17 12.82 25.37 1.63
N PRO A 18 12.74 25.99 2.83
CA PRO A 18 12.86 25.25 4.09
C PRO A 18 11.66 24.31 4.27
N TYR A 19 11.91 23.05 4.65
CA TYR A 19 10.86 22.10 5.03
C TYR A 19 10.78 21.94 6.55
N LEU A 20 9.60 21.59 7.06
CA LEU A 20 9.40 21.42 8.49
C LEU A 20 9.66 19.97 8.90
N ALA A 21 10.21 19.78 10.09
CA ALA A 21 10.38 18.46 10.70
C ALA A 21 10.11 18.52 12.20
N LEU A 22 9.69 17.40 12.79
CA LEU A 22 9.67 17.22 14.23
C LEU A 22 10.92 16.49 14.68
N LEU A 23 11.70 17.13 15.54
CA LEU A 23 12.72 16.45 16.33
C LEU A 23 12.06 15.86 17.56
N ILE A 24 11.84 14.55 17.56
CA ILE A 24 11.11 13.83 18.60
C ILE A 24 12.11 13.12 19.51
N GLN A 25 11.95 13.30 20.82
CA GLN A 25 12.62 12.54 21.86
C GLN A 25 11.59 11.80 22.70
N ASP A 26 11.69 10.48 22.69
CA ASP A 26 10.80 9.56 23.37
C ASP A 26 11.64 8.61 24.23
N GLY A 27 11.79 8.95 25.51
CA GLY A 27 12.79 8.33 26.37
C GLY A 27 14.21 8.50 25.84
N GLN A 28 14.90 7.38 25.57
CA GLN A 28 16.25 7.33 24.98
C GLN A 28 16.25 7.43 23.45
N ARG A 29 15.09 7.26 22.79
CA ARG A 29 14.98 7.29 21.33
C ARG A 29 14.90 8.73 20.84
N ARG A 30 15.71 9.07 19.84
CA ARG A 30 15.64 10.35 19.12
C ARG A 30 15.39 10.07 17.64
N GLN A 31 14.44 10.79 17.05
CA GLN A 31 14.13 10.68 15.63
C GLN A 31 13.79 12.05 15.05
N ILE A 32 14.14 12.26 13.78
CA ILE A 32 13.73 13.43 13.00
C ILE A 32 12.65 12.95 12.04
N MET A 33 11.46 13.53 12.14
CA MET A 33 10.31 13.21 11.30
C MET A 33 10.05 14.37 10.33
N PRO A 34 10.39 14.28 9.05
CA PRO A 34 10.04 15.30 8.07
C PRO A 34 8.51 15.37 7.91
N LEU A 35 7.98 16.59 7.90
CA LEU A 35 6.56 16.86 7.76
C LEU A 35 6.25 17.34 6.34
N GLY A 36 5.48 16.53 5.60
CA GLY A 36 5.03 16.83 4.23
C GLY A 36 3.57 16.44 3.95
N LYS A 37 2.88 15.79 4.90
CA LYS A 37 1.45 15.47 4.79
C LYS A 37 0.61 16.56 5.45
N ARG A 38 -0.62 16.77 4.97
CA ARG A 38 -1.57 17.71 5.60
C ARG A 38 -2.08 17.24 6.97
N PHE A 39 -1.92 15.96 7.30
CA PHE A 39 -2.41 15.38 8.55
C PHE A 39 -1.43 14.31 9.05
N TYR A 40 -1.18 14.30 10.35
CA TYR A 40 -0.49 13.21 11.04
C TYR A 40 -1.25 12.82 12.30
N SER A 41 -1.45 11.51 12.47
CA SER A 41 -1.92 10.94 13.74
C SER A 41 -0.73 10.60 14.65
N ILE A 42 -0.83 10.92 15.93
CA ILE A 42 0.21 10.71 16.94
C ILE A 42 -0.33 9.84 18.08
N GLY A 43 0.45 8.86 18.53
CA GLY A 43 0.07 8.03 19.67
C GLY A 43 0.88 6.76 19.80
N ARG A 44 0.48 5.90 20.75
CA ARG A 44 1.18 4.64 21.07
C ARG A 44 0.86 3.49 20.13
N ASP A 45 -0.32 3.55 19.51
CA ASP A 45 -0.82 2.50 18.63
C ASP A 45 0.05 2.31 17.39
N ARG A 46 0.14 1.07 16.93
CA ARG A 46 1.01 0.68 15.80
C ARG A 46 0.60 1.31 14.46
N THR A 47 -0.63 1.82 14.38
CA THR A 47 -1.24 2.38 13.18
C THR A 47 -1.01 3.89 13.01
N LYS A 48 -0.35 4.55 13.97
CA LYS A 48 -0.11 6.00 13.97
C LYS A 48 1.00 6.41 13.02
N ASP A 49 0.82 7.55 12.35
CA ASP A 49 1.85 8.14 11.48
C ASP A 49 3.11 8.50 12.30
N ILE A 50 2.91 9.04 13.50
CA ILE A 50 3.98 9.35 14.45
C ILE A 50 3.77 8.50 15.71
N ARG A 51 4.45 7.35 15.72
CA ARG A 51 4.40 6.43 16.85
C ARG A 51 5.34 6.84 17.96
N LEU A 52 4.79 6.96 19.17
CA LEU A 52 5.51 7.11 20.42
C LEU A 52 5.36 5.80 21.21
N VAL A 53 6.35 5.40 22.00
CA VAL A 53 6.40 4.09 22.67
C VAL A 53 6.33 4.19 24.20
N SER A 54 6.57 5.38 24.77
CA SER A 54 6.44 5.58 26.21
C SER A 54 5.02 5.34 26.71
N GLU A 55 4.91 4.71 27.88
CA GLU A 55 3.63 4.31 28.49
C GLU A 55 2.72 5.49 28.87
N GLY A 56 3.29 6.68 29.07
CA GLY A 56 2.54 7.90 29.33
C GLY A 56 1.79 8.45 28.12
N VAL A 57 2.01 7.90 26.92
CA VAL A 57 1.31 8.32 25.69
C VAL A 57 0.11 7.41 25.45
N SER A 58 -1.06 8.01 25.20
CA SER A 58 -2.28 7.26 24.90
C SER A 58 -2.22 6.60 23.51
N GLY A 59 -3.14 5.66 23.23
CA GLY A 59 -3.22 5.01 21.91
C GLY A 59 -3.46 6.03 20.78
N HIS A 60 -4.30 7.03 21.05
CA HIS A 60 -4.69 8.13 20.18
C HIS A 60 -4.47 9.45 20.93
N HIS A 61 -3.26 10.00 20.86
CA HIS A 61 -2.83 11.02 21.81
C HIS A 61 -2.94 12.43 21.27
N ALA A 62 -2.55 12.64 20.02
CA ALA A 62 -2.64 13.94 19.39
C ALA A 62 -2.73 13.81 17.87
N SER A 63 -3.17 14.87 17.22
CA SER A 63 -3.21 15.00 15.77
C SER A 63 -2.56 16.30 15.33
N LEU A 64 -1.76 16.26 14.26
CA LEU A 64 -1.23 17.45 13.58
C LEU A 64 -1.99 17.67 12.30
N VAL A 65 -2.42 18.91 12.08
CA VAL A 65 -3.16 19.31 10.88
C VAL A 65 -2.48 20.54 10.29
N TRP A 66 -2.13 20.49 9.01
CA TRP A 66 -1.62 21.65 8.30
C TRP A 66 -2.77 22.62 7.99
N LEU A 67 -2.77 23.78 8.64
CA LEU A 67 -3.73 24.86 8.43
C LEU A 67 -2.99 26.12 7.98
N ASP A 68 -3.48 26.75 6.92
CA ASP A 68 -2.89 27.95 6.29
C ASP A 68 -1.39 27.81 5.99
N GLN A 69 -0.54 28.33 6.88
CA GLN A 69 0.92 28.42 6.77
C GLN A 69 1.67 27.61 7.86
N GLY A 70 1.01 26.72 8.59
CA GLY A 70 1.66 25.97 9.67
C GLY A 70 0.87 24.76 10.15
N TYR A 71 1.52 23.94 10.97
CA TYR A 71 0.82 22.84 11.65
C TYR A 71 0.10 23.36 12.89
N VAL A 72 -1.15 22.96 13.08
CA VAL A 72 -1.87 23.04 14.35
C VAL A 72 -1.86 21.66 14.97
N ILE A 73 -1.53 21.57 16.25
CA ILE A 73 -1.61 20.33 17.01
C ILE A 73 -2.84 20.34 17.89
N HIS A 74 -3.51 19.20 17.95
CA HIS A 74 -4.72 18.96 18.76
C HIS A 74 -4.50 17.77 19.67
N SER A 75 -4.93 17.86 20.92
CA SER A 75 -5.00 16.74 21.85
C SER A 75 -6.22 15.89 21.53
N ASP A 76 -6.01 14.60 21.27
CA ASP A 76 -7.10 13.64 21.05
C ASP A 76 -7.58 13.03 22.38
N ASP A 77 -6.83 13.27 23.48
CA ASP A 77 -7.20 12.85 24.83
C ASP A 77 -8.24 13.80 25.47
N ALA A 78 -9.10 13.23 26.33
CA ALA A 78 -10.14 13.97 27.05
C ALA A 78 -9.55 15.00 28.03
N THR A 79 -10.20 16.16 28.17
CA THR A 79 -9.77 17.28 29.02
C THR A 79 -9.61 16.92 30.51
N ASP A 80 -10.32 15.88 30.96
CA ASP A 80 -10.33 15.38 32.34
C ASP A 80 -9.32 14.26 32.61
N GLY A 81 -8.44 13.96 31.64
CA GLY A 81 -7.35 13.00 31.79
C GLY A 81 -6.28 13.44 32.81
N PRO A 82 -5.44 12.50 33.29
CA PRO A 82 -4.39 12.82 34.25
C PRO A 82 -3.42 13.87 33.69
N CYS A 83 -3.07 14.87 34.52
CA CYS A 83 -2.30 16.05 34.09
C CYS A 83 -0.96 15.69 33.42
N CYS A 84 -0.38 14.53 33.73
CA CYS A 84 0.86 14.02 33.14
C CYS A 84 0.75 13.53 31.69
N GLN A 85 -0.47 13.44 31.14
CA GLN A 85 -0.77 13.04 29.76
C GLN A 85 -1.28 14.22 28.91
N ARG A 86 -1.28 15.44 29.45
CA ARG A 86 -1.76 16.60 28.69
C ARG A 86 -0.72 17.06 27.69
N LEU A 87 -1.20 17.30 26.47
CA LEU A 87 -0.43 17.99 25.45
C LEU A 87 -0.03 19.39 25.94
N THR A 88 1.24 19.73 25.82
CA THR A 88 1.78 21.04 26.20
C THR A 88 2.57 21.67 25.07
N ILE A 89 2.46 22.99 24.93
CA ILE A 89 3.30 23.80 24.03
C ILE A 89 4.07 24.80 24.88
N ASN A 90 5.40 24.74 24.79
CA ASN A 90 6.32 25.54 25.60
C ASN A 90 6.03 25.44 27.11
N GLY A 91 5.56 24.27 27.56
CA GLY A 91 5.20 23.98 28.95
C GLY A 91 3.77 24.37 29.36
N THR A 92 3.01 25.02 28.48
CA THR A 92 1.61 25.37 28.73
C THR A 92 0.68 24.27 28.20
N PRO A 93 -0.23 23.70 29.02
CA PRO A 93 -1.22 22.74 28.55
C PRO A 93 -2.16 23.35 27.51
N VAL A 94 -2.42 22.63 26.43
CA VAL A 94 -3.30 23.07 25.34
C VAL A 94 -4.20 21.93 24.89
N GLN A 95 -5.43 22.25 24.48
CA GLN A 95 -6.27 21.32 23.72
C GLN A 95 -5.96 21.41 22.22
N ASP A 96 -5.67 22.62 21.74
CA ASP A 96 -5.33 22.93 20.36
C ASP A 96 -4.39 24.14 20.34
N SER A 97 -3.38 24.10 19.47
CA SER A 97 -2.43 25.20 19.36
C SER A 97 -1.72 25.21 18.00
N PRO A 98 -1.59 26.38 17.33
CA PRO A 98 -0.72 26.50 16.18
C PRO A 98 0.74 26.37 16.59
N LEU A 99 1.51 25.63 15.80
CA LEU A 99 2.93 25.41 15.98
C LEU A 99 3.77 26.33 15.10
N ARG A 100 4.84 26.85 15.70
CA ARG A 100 5.88 27.63 15.05
C ARG A 100 7.22 26.89 15.14
N PRO A 101 8.11 27.04 14.14
CA PRO A 101 9.47 26.53 14.26
C PRO A 101 10.13 27.07 15.54
N GLY A 102 10.63 26.16 16.37
CA GLY A 102 11.18 26.43 17.70
C GLY A 102 10.30 25.92 18.84
N ASP A 103 8.99 25.75 18.62
CA ASP A 103 8.06 25.34 19.68
C ASP A 103 8.39 23.96 20.23
N ALA A 104 8.43 23.88 21.56
CA ALA A 104 8.61 22.63 22.29
C ALA A 104 7.24 22.02 22.60
N ILE A 105 7.01 20.82 22.10
CA ILE A 105 5.79 20.04 22.30
C ILE A 105 6.07 19.00 23.37
N GLY A 106 5.28 18.97 24.44
CA GLY A 106 5.30 17.89 25.43
C GLY A 106 4.06 17.02 25.28
N PHE A 107 4.25 15.71 25.18
CA PHE A 107 3.16 14.73 25.05
C PHE A 107 2.84 14.12 26.42
N CYS A 108 3.88 13.70 27.14
CA CYS A 108 3.78 13.29 28.53
C CYS A 108 5.14 13.50 29.22
N GLN A 109 5.26 13.09 30.49
CA GLN A 109 6.54 13.12 31.19
C GLN A 109 7.60 12.31 30.40
N GLY A 110 8.70 12.98 30.02
CA GLY A 110 9.82 12.35 29.29
C GLY A 110 9.65 12.20 27.78
N VAL A 111 8.52 12.65 27.20
CA VAL A 111 8.27 12.62 25.76
C VAL A 111 8.02 14.01 25.22
N ARG A 112 8.93 14.46 24.35
CA ARG A 112 8.91 15.81 23.81
C ARG A 112 9.26 15.82 22.33
N ALA A 113 8.72 16.79 21.60
CA ALA A 113 9.18 17.12 20.28
C ALA A 113 9.51 18.60 20.16
N ARG A 114 10.24 18.96 19.11
CA ARG A 114 10.41 20.35 18.70
C ARG A 114 10.14 20.47 17.22
N LEU A 115 9.30 21.41 16.84
CA LEU A 115 9.13 21.75 15.42
C LEU A 115 10.35 22.53 14.97
N ILE A 116 11.00 22.09 13.89
CA ILE A 116 12.18 22.76 13.32
C ILE A 116 11.94 23.03 11.84
N ALA A 117 12.50 24.13 11.35
CA ALA A 117 12.66 24.37 9.92
C ALA A 117 14.05 23.89 9.51
N VAL A 118 14.11 22.93 8.61
CA VAL A 118 15.35 22.38 8.07
C VAL A 118 15.64 23.08 6.75
N ARG A 119 16.82 23.69 6.63
CA ARG A 119 17.33 24.21 5.36
C ARG A 119 18.15 23.11 4.70
N SER A 120 17.88 22.82 3.44
CA SER A 120 18.65 21.86 2.66
C SER A 120 20.05 22.42 2.41
N GLY A 121 21.10 21.74 2.90
CA GLY A 121 22.46 22.01 2.43
C GLY A 121 22.63 21.49 0.99
N PRO A 122 23.62 21.97 0.22
CA PRO A 122 23.79 21.62 -1.18
C PRO A 122 24.42 20.23 -1.31
N THR A 123 23.68 19.16 -1.01
CA THR A 123 23.91 17.77 -1.47
C THR A 123 22.91 16.83 -0.78
N ALA A 124 21.67 16.79 -1.27
CA ALA A 124 20.78 15.63 -1.25
C ALA A 124 19.50 16.06 -1.98
N ALA A 125 19.01 15.23 -2.90
CA ALA A 125 17.82 15.52 -3.69
C ALA A 125 16.62 15.79 -2.77
N SER A 126 16.04 17.00 -2.88
CA SER A 126 14.82 17.38 -2.17
C SER A 126 13.61 16.60 -2.72
N PRO A 127 12.74 16.02 -1.87
CA PRO A 127 11.43 15.57 -2.31
C PRO A 127 10.56 16.80 -2.63
N CYS A 128 10.05 16.85 -3.86
CA CYS A 128 9.21 17.94 -4.36
C CYS A 128 7.91 18.02 -3.53
N CYS A 129 7.81 18.95 -2.59
CA CYS A 129 6.60 19.29 -1.86
C CYS A 129 6.22 20.74 -2.20
N LEU A 130 5.38 20.91 -3.22
CA LEU A 130 4.81 22.21 -3.56
C LEU A 130 3.60 22.46 -2.66
N LEU A 131 3.74 23.35 -1.67
CA LEU A 131 2.63 23.89 -0.90
C LEU A 131 1.81 24.86 -1.78
N PRO A 132 0.46 24.81 -1.78
CA PRO A 132 -0.38 25.75 -2.50
C PRO A 132 -0.47 27.12 -1.78
N PRO A 133 -0.85 28.21 -2.49
CA PRO A 133 -0.74 29.57 -1.97
C PRO A 133 -1.82 29.91 -0.92
N PRO A 134 -1.54 30.87 -0.01
CA PRO A 134 -2.40 31.21 1.13
C PRO A 134 -3.58 32.12 0.74
N LEU A 135 -4.75 31.89 1.34
CA LEU A 135 -5.90 32.80 1.36
C LEU A 135 -6.10 33.34 2.78
N ALA A 136 -6.21 34.66 2.93
CA ALA A 136 -6.24 35.35 4.21
C ALA A 136 -7.66 35.43 4.79
N ILE A 137 -7.87 35.06 6.08
CA ILE A 137 -9.11 35.36 6.82
C ILE A 137 -8.82 35.67 8.31
N ALA A 138 -9.61 36.61 8.85
CA ALA A 138 -9.53 37.27 10.16
C ALA A 138 -9.87 36.37 11.39
N PRO A 139 -9.48 36.76 12.63
CA PRO A 139 -9.53 35.89 13.80
C PRO A 139 -10.92 35.86 14.45
N GLY A 140 -11.40 34.66 14.80
CA GLY A 140 -12.53 34.50 15.73
C GLY A 140 -13.42 33.27 15.62
N THR A 141 -13.36 32.44 14.58
CA THR A 141 -14.27 31.27 14.42
C THR A 141 -13.64 30.04 13.72
N SER A 142 -12.31 29.94 13.67
CA SER A 142 -11.64 29.26 12.53
C SER A 142 -11.16 27.82 12.70
N LEU A 143 -11.24 27.16 13.87
CA LEU A 143 -10.65 25.79 13.99
C LEU A 143 -11.55 24.68 13.42
N LEU A 144 -12.86 24.85 13.51
CA LEU A 144 -13.79 23.83 13.02
C LEU A 144 -13.82 23.80 11.48
N LYS A 145 -13.70 24.93 10.77
CA LYS A 145 -13.87 24.99 9.30
C LYS A 145 -12.82 24.22 8.46
N HIS A 146 -11.75 23.74 9.08
CA HIS A 146 -10.68 23.02 8.37
C HIS A 146 -10.59 21.54 8.72
N PHE A 147 -11.64 20.97 9.32
CA PHE A 147 -11.68 19.53 9.55
C PHE A 147 -11.73 18.79 8.21
N PRO A 148 -10.79 17.85 7.94
CA PRO A 148 -10.79 17.05 6.72
C PRO A 148 -11.95 16.07 6.66
N ASP A 149 -12.56 15.76 7.79
CA ASP A 149 -13.66 14.82 7.88
C ASP A 149 -14.99 15.56 7.94
N LEU A 150 -15.98 15.02 7.26
CA LEU A 150 -17.36 15.48 7.28
C LEU A 150 -17.97 15.07 8.62
N MET A 151 -18.57 16.00 9.35
CA MET A 151 -19.28 15.67 10.59
C MET A 151 -20.77 15.91 10.40
N LEU A 152 -21.60 14.94 10.78
CA LEU A 152 -23.04 15.11 10.81
C LEU A 152 -23.62 14.61 12.13
N LYS A 153 -24.63 15.31 12.63
CA LYS A 153 -25.48 14.86 13.72
C LYS A 153 -26.86 14.59 13.15
N PHE A 154 -27.48 13.48 13.54
CA PHE A 154 -28.81 13.11 13.04
C PHE A 154 -29.68 12.51 14.15
N ASP A 155 -31.00 12.59 13.95
CA ASP A 155 -32.01 12.07 14.88
C ASP A 155 -32.33 10.58 14.63
N ALA A 156 -33.29 10.04 15.39
CA ALA A 156 -33.74 8.66 15.29
C ALA A 156 -34.58 8.37 14.04
N GLU A 157 -34.92 9.39 13.26
CA GLU A 157 -35.65 9.33 12.01
C GLU A 157 -34.71 9.51 10.79
N GLY A 158 -33.43 9.83 11.04
CA GLY A 158 -32.42 10.07 10.01
C GLY A 158 -32.44 11.49 9.44
N SER A 159 -33.06 12.44 10.12
CA SER A 159 -33.00 13.86 9.77
C SER A 159 -31.68 14.45 10.25
N ILE A 160 -31.05 15.27 9.41
CA ILE A 160 -29.79 15.96 9.73
C ILE A 160 -30.08 17.11 10.69
N LEU A 161 -29.51 17.05 11.89
CA LEU A 161 -29.65 18.08 12.93
C LEU A 161 -28.53 19.12 12.85
N ASP A 162 -27.33 18.66 12.54
CA ASP A 162 -26.15 19.52 12.37
C ASP A 162 -25.26 18.91 11.29
N LEU A 163 -24.65 19.76 10.49
CA LEU A 163 -23.77 19.37 9.41
C LEU A 163 -22.58 20.33 9.37
N LYS A 164 -21.40 19.73 9.39
CA LYS A 164 -20.16 20.42 9.22
C LYS A 164 -19.44 19.86 8.01
N PRO A 165 -19.34 20.63 6.91
CA PRO A 165 -18.76 20.16 5.67
C PRO A 165 -17.28 19.84 5.84
N SER A 166 -16.84 18.84 5.09
CA SER A 166 -15.43 18.49 4.93
C SER A 166 -14.74 19.47 3.98
N VAL A 167 -13.41 19.60 4.07
CA VAL A 167 -12.58 20.24 3.04
C VAL A 167 -12.20 19.30 1.88
N ASP A 168 -12.56 18.02 1.96
CA ASP A 168 -12.41 17.04 0.88
C ASP A 168 -13.34 17.40 -0.30
N PRO A 169 -12.83 17.47 -1.54
CA PRO A 169 -13.62 17.94 -2.69
C PRO A 169 -14.81 17.04 -3.02
N ASP A 170 -14.78 15.75 -2.67
CA ASP A 170 -15.91 14.86 -2.88
C ASP A 170 -16.96 15.02 -1.75
N LEU A 171 -16.53 15.17 -0.50
CA LEU A 171 -17.45 15.31 0.66
C LEU A 171 -17.91 16.76 0.95
N SER A 172 -17.22 17.77 0.41
CA SER A 172 -17.53 19.20 0.58
C SER A 172 -18.76 19.67 -0.20
N GLN A 173 -19.25 18.84 -1.13
CA GLN A 173 -20.41 19.18 -1.97
C GLN A 173 -21.74 19.13 -1.21
N LEU A 174 -21.76 18.65 0.03
CA LEU A 174 -22.96 18.63 0.86
C LEU A 174 -23.30 20.07 1.31
N PRO A 175 -24.40 20.66 0.81
CA PRO A 175 -24.72 22.04 1.10
C PRO A 175 -25.13 22.21 2.56
N SER A 176 -24.82 23.37 3.15
CA SER A 176 -25.31 23.74 4.49
C SER A 176 -26.85 23.77 4.60
N ALA A 177 -27.56 23.80 3.47
CA ALA A 177 -29.01 23.63 3.37
C ALA A 177 -29.50 22.18 3.64
N ALA A 178 -28.60 21.22 3.85
CA ALA A 178 -28.94 19.85 4.19
C ALA A 178 -29.47 19.67 5.63
N VAL A 179 -29.28 20.66 6.51
CA VAL A 179 -29.86 20.64 7.86
C VAL A 179 -31.39 20.61 7.75
N GLY A 180 -32.02 19.67 8.45
CA GLY A 180 -33.46 19.40 8.41
C GLY A 180 -33.91 18.44 7.30
N GLN A 181 -33.00 17.98 6.44
CA GLN A 181 -33.28 17.00 5.38
C GLN A 181 -32.88 15.59 5.80
N SER A 182 -33.30 14.58 5.03
CA SER A 182 -32.94 13.19 5.32
C SER A 182 -31.50 12.88 4.90
N ILE A 183 -30.78 12.11 5.72
CA ILE A 183 -29.47 11.56 5.33
C ILE A 183 -29.57 10.67 4.07
N VAL A 184 -30.74 10.09 3.78
CA VAL A 184 -30.94 9.25 2.59
C VAL A 184 -30.77 10.05 1.31
N ASP A 185 -31.23 11.29 1.28
CA ASP A 185 -31.21 12.15 0.10
C ASP A 185 -29.78 12.51 -0.33
N TYR A 186 -28.84 12.47 0.61
CA TYR A 186 -27.45 12.88 0.42
C TYR A 186 -26.46 11.73 0.36
N PHE A 187 -26.69 10.66 1.13
CA PHE A 187 -25.78 9.51 1.20
C PHE A 187 -26.28 8.28 0.43
N GLY A 188 -27.51 8.33 -0.09
CA GLY A 188 -28.18 7.20 -0.72
C GLY A 188 -28.59 6.11 0.28
N SER A 189 -29.54 5.27 -0.11
CA SER A 189 -30.19 4.32 0.81
C SER A 189 -29.22 3.32 1.47
N SER A 190 -28.20 2.86 0.75
CA SER A 190 -27.26 1.86 1.27
C SER A 190 -26.34 2.42 2.38
N PHE A 191 -25.75 3.59 2.15
CA PHE A 191 -24.85 4.21 3.13
C PHE A 191 -25.63 4.79 4.31
N ALA A 192 -26.78 5.41 4.05
CA ALA A 192 -27.68 5.93 5.07
C ALA A 192 -28.18 4.83 6.02
N ALA A 193 -28.55 3.65 5.51
CA ALA A 193 -28.95 2.51 6.34
C ALA A 193 -27.84 2.07 7.31
N LYS A 194 -26.57 2.11 6.87
CA LYS A 194 -25.43 1.82 7.74
C LYS A 194 -25.20 2.90 8.78
N LEU A 195 -25.25 4.18 8.40
CA LEU A 195 -25.19 5.30 9.36
C LEU A 195 -26.25 5.15 10.44
N PHE A 196 -27.47 4.81 10.05
CA PHE A 196 -28.58 4.60 10.97
C PHE A 196 -28.35 3.42 11.93
N SER A 197 -28.04 2.24 11.38
CA SER A 197 -27.80 1.03 12.18
C SER A 197 -26.65 1.22 13.16
N TYR A 198 -25.51 1.74 12.69
CA TYR A 198 -24.32 1.95 13.51
C TYR A 198 -24.50 3.11 14.50
N GLY A 199 -25.27 4.13 14.14
CA GLY A 199 -25.65 5.23 15.02
C GLY A 199 -26.52 4.75 16.18
N GLN A 200 -27.55 3.94 15.89
CA GLN A 200 -28.35 3.31 16.94
C GLN A 200 -27.54 2.38 17.82
N MET A 201 -26.64 1.58 17.23
CA MET A 201 -25.73 0.74 18.00
C MET A 201 -24.87 1.60 18.93
N ALA A 202 -24.24 2.67 18.43
CA ALA A 202 -23.43 3.57 19.24
C ALA A 202 -24.22 4.18 20.40
N SER A 203 -25.46 4.64 20.16
CA SER A 203 -26.33 5.16 21.21
C SER A 203 -26.76 4.09 22.22
N ARG A 204 -27.02 2.85 21.79
CA ARG A 204 -27.42 1.76 22.70
C ARG A 204 -26.26 1.24 23.54
N THR A 205 -25.09 1.06 22.93
CA THR A 205 -23.90 0.50 23.58
C THR A 205 -23.06 1.56 24.28
N GLN A 206 -23.35 2.84 24.06
CA GLN A 206 -22.56 3.97 24.54
C GLN A 206 -21.08 3.82 24.16
N SER A 207 -20.83 3.34 22.94
CA SER A 207 -19.47 3.07 22.45
C SER A 207 -19.32 3.45 20.99
N LEU A 208 -18.08 3.79 20.60
CA LEU A 208 -17.72 4.10 19.23
C LEU A 208 -18.05 2.92 18.30
N GLN A 209 -18.74 3.19 17.22
CA GLN A 209 -19.01 2.22 16.15
C GLN A 209 -18.39 2.70 14.85
N CYS A 210 -17.78 1.80 14.08
CA CYS A 210 -17.10 2.16 12.84
C CYS A 210 -17.48 1.23 11.71
N PHE A 211 -17.61 1.77 10.50
CA PHE A 211 -17.69 0.96 9.28
C PHE A 211 -16.95 1.63 8.11
N GLU A 212 -16.53 0.80 7.15
CA GLU A 212 -16.09 1.26 5.85
C GLU A 212 -17.13 0.85 4.79
N ALA A 213 -17.48 1.77 3.89
CA ALA A 213 -18.40 1.49 2.81
C ALA A 213 -18.15 2.39 1.60
N ALA A 214 -18.54 1.90 0.42
CA ALA A 214 -18.61 2.75 -0.74
C ALA A 214 -19.80 3.73 -0.63
N LEU A 215 -19.55 4.97 -0.99
CA LEU A 215 -20.52 6.05 -1.07
C LEU A 215 -20.56 6.54 -2.53
N THR A 216 -21.75 6.72 -3.08
CA THR A 216 -21.94 7.22 -4.44
C THR A 216 -22.39 8.68 -4.35
N LEU A 217 -21.60 9.59 -4.90
CA LEU A 217 -21.91 11.02 -4.98
C LEU A 217 -21.97 11.42 -6.45
N GLY A 218 -23.18 11.71 -6.95
CA GLY A 218 -23.41 11.95 -8.38
C GLY A 218 -23.02 10.73 -9.22
N GLN A 219 -22.06 10.89 -10.14
CA GLN A 219 -21.53 9.81 -10.99
C GLN A 219 -20.27 9.14 -10.42
N ARG A 220 -19.76 9.60 -9.26
CA ARG A 220 -18.50 9.13 -8.70
C ARG A 220 -18.76 8.21 -7.51
N GLN A 221 -18.02 7.09 -7.45
CA GLN A 221 -18.00 6.19 -6.30
C GLN A 221 -16.71 6.41 -5.52
N ILE A 222 -16.85 6.67 -4.22
CA ILE A 222 -15.74 6.84 -3.28
C ILE A 222 -15.84 5.82 -2.14
N PHE A 223 -14.75 5.55 -1.45
CA PHE A 223 -14.75 4.76 -0.22
C PHE A 223 -14.67 5.69 0.99
N CYS A 224 -15.56 5.48 1.96
CA CYS A 224 -15.60 6.25 3.19
C CYS A 224 -15.45 5.36 4.41
N GLU A 225 -14.73 5.86 5.41
CA GLU A 225 -14.75 5.36 6.79
C GLU A 225 -15.69 6.26 7.59
N ALA A 226 -16.71 5.67 8.21
CA ALA A 226 -17.64 6.37 9.09
C ALA A 226 -17.44 5.92 10.53
N ARG A 227 -17.30 6.88 11.45
CA ARG A 227 -17.18 6.68 12.89
C ARG A 227 -18.35 7.33 13.59
N LEU A 228 -19.13 6.53 14.31
CA LEU A 228 -20.35 6.94 15.00
C LEU A 228 -20.05 7.01 16.50
N LEU A 229 -20.14 8.22 17.04
CA LEU A 229 -19.97 8.49 18.45
C LEU A 229 -21.35 8.58 19.13
N PRO A 230 -21.51 8.01 20.33
CA PRO A 230 -22.64 8.33 21.17
C PRO A 230 -22.59 9.82 21.52
N ALA A 231 -23.75 10.48 21.59
CA ALA A 231 -23.83 11.86 22.03
C ALA A 231 -24.92 12.04 23.09
N GLU A 232 -24.81 13.14 23.83
CA GLU A 232 -25.83 13.56 24.78
C GLU A 232 -27.18 13.76 24.04
N GLN A 233 -28.26 13.27 24.67
CA GLN A 233 -29.63 13.22 24.13
C GLN A 233 -29.90 12.13 23.07
N GLY A 234 -28.96 11.21 22.82
CA GLY A 234 -29.21 10.01 22.00
C GLY A 234 -29.09 10.21 20.49
N HIS A 235 -28.74 11.41 20.03
CA HIS A 235 -28.50 11.76 18.62
C HIS A 235 -27.04 11.49 18.25
N PRO A 236 -26.73 10.39 17.53
CA PRO A 236 -25.34 10.03 17.22
C PRO A 236 -24.66 11.09 16.35
N ILE A 237 -23.36 11.24 16.55
CA ILE A 237 -22.50 12.07 15.71
C ILE A 237 -21.71 11.15 14.79
N ALA A 238 -21.83 11.31 13.48
CA ALA A 238 -20.99 10.64 12.50
C ALA A 238 -19.83 11.54 12.09
N ILE A 239 -18.63 10.97 12.07
CA ILE A 239 -17.44 11.52 11.43
C ILE A 239 -17.16 10.64 10.21
N ILE A 240 -17.23 11.22 9.02
CA ILE A 240 -17.08 10.52 7.74
C ILE A 240 -15.82 11.03 7.05
N ARG A 241 -14.91 10.12 6.75
CA ARG A 241 -13.64 10.39 6.09
C ARG A 241 -13.58 9.71 4.72
N ASN A 242 -13.14 10.45 3.70
CA ASN A 242 -12.80 9.86 2.40
C ASN A 242 -11.50 9.06 2.55
N VAL A 243 -11.56 7.76 2.27
CA VAL A 243 -10.42 6.82 2.33
C VAL A 243 -10.16 6.18 0.98
N THR A 244 -10.65 6.78 -0.11
CA THR A 244 -10.52 6.25 -1.48
C THR A 244 -9.07 6.08 -1.89
N GLU A 245 -8.23 7.10 -1.71
CA GLU A 245 -6.80 7.04 -2.05
C GLU A 245 -6.08 5.97 -1.22
N ARG A 246 -6.35 5.89 0.10
CA ARG A 246 -5.81 4.83 0.95
C ARG A 246 -6.22 3.44 0.47
N LYS A 247 -7.50 3.25 0.09
CA LYS A 247 -8.01 1.98 -0.42
C LYS A 247 -7.39 1.64 -1.77
N GLN A 248 -7.22 2.61 -2.66
CA GLN A 248 -6.56 2.42 -3.95
C GLN A 248 -5.10 2.03 -3.75
N LEU A 249 -4.36 2.74 -2.91
CA LEU A 249 -2.98 2.37 -2.55
C LEU A 249 -2.91 1.00 -1.86
N GLU A 250 -3.87 0.65 -1.00
CA GLU A 250 -3.93 -0.69 -0.39
C GLU A 250 -4.17 -1.76 -1.45
N LEU A 251 -5.03 -1.51 -2.43
CA LEU A 251 -5.29 -2.41 -3.56
C LEU A 251 -4.07 -2.50 -4.49
N GLU A 252 -3.39 -1.39 -4.76
CA GLU A 252 -2.18 -1.30 -5.57
C GLU A 252 -0.99 -2.01 -4.90
N LEU A 253 -0.81 -1.81 -3.59
CA LEU A 253 0.18 -2.53 -2.78
C LEU A 253 -0.13 -4.02 -2.73
N ARG A 254 -1.42 -4.40 -2.66
CA ARG A 254 -1.84 -5.80 -2.78
C ARG A 254 -1.56 -6.37 -4.18
N SER A 255 -1.78 -5.60 -5.25
CA SER A 255 -1.50 -6.07 -6.62
C SER A 255 0.00 -6.15 -6.92
N GLY A 256 0.82 -5.20 -6.44
CA GLY A 256 2.29 -5.25 -6.56
C GLY A 256 2.94 -6.30 -5.65
N ALA A 257 2.27 -6.74 -4.58
CA ALA A 257 2.77 -7.78 -3.69
C ALA A 257 2.73 -9.20 -4.28
N ILE A 258 1.90 -9.43 -5.31
CA ILE A 258 1.66 -10.77 -5.88
C ILE A 258 1.97 -10.90 -7.37
N HIS A 259 2.28 -9.81 -8.07
CA HIS A 259 2.63 -9.83 -9.50
C HIS A 259 4.06 -9.32 -9.75
N ASP A 260 4.70 -9.82 -10.80
CA ASP A 260 5.96 -9.35 -11.35
C ASP A 260 5.71 -8.09 -12.18
N THR A 261 6.47 -7.03 -11.93
CA THR A 261 6.22 -5.70 -12.53
C THR A 261 6.55 -5.63 -14.02
N LEU A 262 7.39 -6.53 -14.53
CA LEU A 262 7.75 -6.57 -15.95
C LEU A 262 6.74 -7.39 -16.76
N THR A 263 6.48 -8.61 -16.34
CA THR A 263 5.68 -9.58 -17.11
C THR A 263 4.20 -9.57 -16.76
N SER A 264 3.81 -8.92 -15.66
CA SER A 264 2.46 -8.98 -15.06
C SER A 264 2.00 -10.38 -14.65
N LEU A 265 2.88 -11.40 -14.73
CA LEU A 265 2.60 -12.72 -14.17
C LEU A 265 2.58 -12.64 -12.65
N PRO A 266 1.95 -13.59 -11.97
CA PRO A 266 2.24 -13.85 -10.56
C PRO A 266 3.75 -13.86 -10.26
N ASN A 267 4.14 -13.30 -9.12
CA ASN A 267 5.53 -13.30 -8.66
C ASN A 267 5.85 -14.54 -7.81
N ARG A 268 7.12 -14.66 -7.40
CA ARG A 268 7.60 -15.72 -6.51
C ARG A 268 6.72 -15.91 -5.27
N ARG A 269 6.32 -14.82 -4.61
CA ARG A 269 5.52 -14.89 -3.38
C ARG A 269 4.17 -15.56 -3.63
N PHE A 270 3.45 -15.15 -4.68
CA PHE A 270 2.17 -15.75 -5.03
C PHE A 270 2.31 -17.23 -5.37
N PHE A 271 3.37 -17.59 -6.12
CA PHE A 271 3.65 -18.98 -6.43
C PHE A 271 3.85 -19.81 -5.16
N MET A 272 4.65 -19.33 -4.20
CA MET A 272 4.88 -20.02 -2.93
C MET A 272 3.57 -20.24 -2.16
N GLU A 273 2.73 -19.20 -2.08
CA GLU A 273 1.43 -19.29 -1.40
C GLU A 273 0.50 -20.32 -2.07
N LYS A 274 0.49 -20.41 -3.41
CA LYS A 274 -0.32 -21.39 -4.16
C LYS A 274 0.22 -22.81 -4.08
N ALA A 275 1.53 -22.98 -4.15
CA ALA A 275 2.16 -24.29 -3.99
C ALA A 275 1.93 -24.83 -2.57
N ALA A 276 2.00 -23.98 -1.53
CA ALA A 276 1.70 -24.38 -0.16
C ALA A 276 0.24 -24.87 -0.01
N GLN A 277 -0.70 -24.20 -0.68
CA GLN A 277 -2.11 -24.64 -0.74
C GLN A 277 -2.23 -26.00 -1.43
N ALA A 278 -1.54 -26.21 -2.57
CA ALA A 278 -1.57 -27.48 -3.29
C ALA A 278 -1.01 -28.65 -2.45
N ILE A 279 0.08 -28.44 -1.71
CA ILE A 279 0.66 -29.43 -0.78
C ILE A 279 -0.35 -29.78 0.33
N ALA A 280 -0.97 -28.76 0.94
CA ALA A 280 -1.98 -28.98 1.97
C ALA A 280 -3.21 -29.77 1.47
N LEU A 281 -3.66 -29.48 0.24
CA LEU A 281 -4.74 -30.22 -0.42
C LEU A 281 -4.33 -31.67 -0.73
N LYS A 282 -3.09 -31.89 -1.18
CA LYS A 282 -2.58 -33.24 -1.47
C LYS A 282 -2.53 -34.11 -0.21
N ARG A 283 -2.13 -33.55 0.94
CA ARG A 283 -2.11 -34.26 2.23
C ARG A 283 -3.51 -34.65 2.73
N THR A 284 -4.54 -33.90 2.34
CA THR A 284 -5.92 -34.10 2.84
C THR A 284 -6.81 -34.87 1.86
N SER A 285 -6.42 -34.98 0.58
CA SER A 285 -7.17 -35.67 -0.46
C SER A 285 -6.27 -36.51 -1.36
N ALA A 286 -6.42 -37.84 -1.27
CA ALA A 286 -5.70 -38.79 -2.10
C ALA A 286 -5.99 -38.62 -3.61
N THR A 287 -7.17 -38.09 -3.96
CA THR A 287 -7.59 -37.85 -5.35
C THR A 287 -7.06 -36.53 -5.90
N TYR A 288 -6.59 -35.62 -5.05
CA TYR A 288 -5.92 -34.41 -5.48
C TYR A 288 -4.50 -34.75 -5.94
N GLY A 289 -4.07 -34.11 -7.02
CA GLY A 289 -2.75 -34.24 -7.60
C GLY A 289 -2.35 -32.93 -8.22
N PHE A 290 -1.09 -32.53 -8.02
CA PHE A 290 -0.50 -31.32 -8.58
C PHE A 290 0.89 -31.65 -9.14
N ALA A 291 1.38 -30.80 -10.04
CA ALA A 291 2.72 -30.91 -10.58
C ALA A 291 3.37 -29.52 -10.63
N VAL A 292 4.69 -29.47 -10.45
CA VAL A 292 5.47 -28.25 -10.60
C VAL A 292 6.41 -28.41 -11.78
N LEU A 293 6.42 -27.40 -12.65
CA LEU A 293 7.41 -27.26 -13.70
C LEU A 293 8.27 -26.04 -13.37
N PHE A 294 9.57 -26.22 -13.28
CA PHE A 294 10.56 -25.15 -13.17
C PHE A 294 11.17 -24.91 -14.54
N ILE A 295 11.22 -23.65 -14.98
CA ILE A 295 11.58 -23.28 -16.34
C ILE A 295 12.66 -22.20 -16.26
N ASP A 296 13.73 -22.38 -17.01
CA ASP A 296 14.79 -21.40 -17.14
C ASP A 296 15.10 -21.20 -18.63
N LEU A 297 15.21 -19.94 -19.06
CA LEU A 297 15.51 -19.61 -20.46
C LEU A 297 17.00 -19.86 -20.76
N ASP A 298 17.27 -20.71 -21.73
CA ASP A 298 18.64 -21.02 -22.11
C ASP A 298 19.30 -19.79 -22.73
N ASP A 299 20.53 -19.50 -22.29
CA ASP A 299 21.37 -18.38 -22.78
C ASP A 299 20.70 -16.99 -22.77
N PHE A 300 19.77 -16.73 -21.84
CA PHE A 300 19.16 -15.41 -21.68
C PHE A 300 20.19 -14.30 -21.44
N LYS A 301 21.28 -14.62 -20.74
CA LYS A 301 22.40 -13.69 -20.56
C LYS A 301 23.06 -13.34 -21.90
N GLY A 302 23.27 -14.31 -22.81
CA GLY A 302 23.79 -14.07 -24.15
C GLY A 302 22.91 -13.12 -24.96
N VAL A 303 21.59 -13.22 -24.82
CA VAL A 303 20.63 -12.26 -25.41
C VAL A 303 20.84 -10.85 -24.85
N ASN A 304 20.92 -10.71 -23.52
CA ASN A 304 21.16 -9.41 -22.88
C ASN A 304 22.49 -8.79 -23.30
N ASP A 305 23.56 -9.59 -23.33
CA ASP A 305 24.90 -9.12 -23.66
C ASP A 305 25.02 -8.73 -25.14
N SER A 306 24.30 -9.43 -26.03
CA SER A 306 24.37 -9.21 -27.48
C SER A 306 23.37 -8.17 -28.01
N LEU A 307 22.17 -8.10 -27.44
CA LEU A 307 21.05 -7.29 -27.93
C LEU A 307 20.59 -6.21 -26.95
N GLY A 308 21.13 -6.23 -25.72
CA GLY A 308 20.84 -5.26 -24.67
C GLY A 308 19.64 -5.63 -23.80
N HIS A 309 19.65 -5.14 -22.55
CA HIS A 309 18.62 -5.42 -21.55
C HIS A 309 17.20 -5.08 -21.98
N ARG A 310 17.01 -4.07 -22.84
CA ARG A 310 15.67 -3.73 -23.37
C ARG A 310 15.07 -4.85 -24.21
N VAL A 311 15.88 -5.55 -25.00
CA VAL A 311 15.43 -6.69 -25.81
C VAL A 311 15.22 -7.91 -24.91
N GLY A 312 16.07 -8.10 -23.90
CA GLY A 312 15.85 -9.13 -22.87
C GLY A 312 14.53 -8.94 -22.11
N ASP A 313 14.19 -7.71 -21.74
CA ASP A 313 12.92 -7.40 -21.08
C ASP A 313 11.72 -7.72 -21.99
N GLN A 314 11.80 -7.37 -23.27
CA GLN A 314 10.77 -7.73 -24.26
C GLN A 314 10.64 -9.24 -24.43
N LEU A 315 11.77 -9.95 -24.49
CA LEU A 315 11.79 -11.41 -24.55
C LEU A 315 11.06 -12.02 -23.35
N LEU A 316 11.34 -11.56 -22.13
CA LEU A 316 10.67 -12.06 -20.93
C LEU A 316 9.15 -11.83 -20.96
N VAL A 317 8.70 -10.70 -21.49
CA VAL A 317 7.26 -10.40 -21.66
C VAL A 317 6.61 -11.34 -22.67
N GLU A 318 7.24 -11.58 -23.82
CA GLU A 318 6.71 -12.49 -24.85
C GLU A 318 6.68 -13.95 -24.37
N ILE A 319 7.74 -14.40 -23.69
CA ILE A 319 7.80 -15.72 -23.07
C ILE A 319 6.67 -15.88 -22.06
N ALA A 320 6.44 -14.88 -21.20
CA ALA A 320 5.35 -14.92 -20.22
C ALA A 320 3.97 -15.10 -20.89
N LEU A 321 3.73 -14.42 -22.01
CA LEU A 321 2.49 -14.56 -22.79
C LEU A 321 2.36 -15.96 -23.41
N GLN A 322 3.44 -16.49 -24.00
CA GLN A 322 3.44 -17.84 -24.57
C GLN A 322 3.21 -18.93 -23.52
N LEU A 323 3.89 -18.83 -22.36
CA LEU A 323 3.70 -19.76 -21.25
C LEU A 323 2.24 -19.73 -20.77
N LYS A 324 1.66 -18.54 -20.61
CA LYS A 324 0.24 -18.40 -20.20
C LYS A 324 -0.73 -18.98 -21.22
N ALA A 325 -0.47 -18.83 -22.52
CA ALA A 325 -1.27 -19.44 -23.58
C ALA A 325 -1.17 -20.97 -23.61
N CYS A 326 -0.09 -21.52 -23.08
CA CYS A 326 0.12 -22.96 -22.92
C CYS A 326 -0.58 -23.54 -21.68
N LEU A 327 -1.45 -22.80 -20.99
CA LEU A 327 -2.04 -23.24 -19.73
C LEU A 327 -3.55 -23.09 -19.70
N ARG A 328 -4.19 -23.80 -18.78
CA ARG A 328 -5.62 -23.64 -18.51
C ARG A 328 -5.83 -22.52 -17.48
N PRO A 329 -7.05 -21.95 -17.38
CA PRO A 329 -7.33 -20.87 -16.42
C PRO A 329 -7.05 -21.25 -14.96
N GLU A 330 -7.18 -22.53 -14.61
CA GLU A 330 -6.91 -23.04 -13.27
C GLU A 330 -5.41 -23.19 -12.95
N ASP A 331 -4.55 -23.29 -13.95
CA ASP A 331 -3.11 -23.45 -13.74
C ASP A 331 -2.47 -22.10 -13.37
N THR A 332 -1.43 -22.15 -12.53
CA THR A 332 -0.68 -20.95 -12.16
C THR A 332 0.65 -20.91 -12.89
N VAL A 333 0.95 -19.83 -13.60
CA VAL A 333 2.29 -19.49 -14.08
C VAL A 333 2.82 -18.30 -13.32
N ALA A 334 4.09 -18.32 -12.93
CA ALA A 334 4.73 -17.24 -12.21
C ALA A 334 6.15 -17.00 -12.73
N ARG A 335 6.62 -15.76 -12.61
CA ARG A 335 8.05 -15.45 -12.76
C ARG A 335 8.68 -15.39 -11.37
N LEU A 336 9.72 -16.20 -11.16
CA LEU A 336 10.39 -16.30 -9.86
C LEU A 336 11.47 -15.23 -9.69
N GLY A 337 12.09 -14.81 -10.79
CA GLY A 337 13.11 -13.77 -10.87
C GLY A 337 14.01 -14.01 -12.07
N GLY A 338 14.69 -12.97 -12.58
CA GLY A 338 15.59 -13.13 -13.73
C GLY A 338 14.87 -13.75 -14.94
N ASP A 339 15.40 -14.86 -15.43
CA ASP A 339 14.91 -15.73 -16.51
C ASP A 339 14.15 -16.97 -16.03
N GLU A 340 13.91 -17.08 -14.72
CA GLU A 340 13.25 -18.23 -14.12
C GLU A 340 11.73 -18.05 -14.03
N PHE A 341 11.01 -19.05 -14.50
CA PHE A 341 9.57 -19.19 -14.40
C PHE A 341 9.20 -20.49 -13.71
N ALA A 342 8.02 -20.52 -13.10
CA ALA A 342 7.46 -21.74 -12.55
C ALA A 342 5.98 -21.87 -12.91
N ILE A 343 5.57 -23.10 -13.16
CA ILE A 343 4.18 -23.46 -13.42
C ILE A 343 3.75 -24.47 -12.38
N LEU A 344 2.56 -24.24 -11.82
CA LEU A 344 1.89 -25.13 -10.91
C LEU A 344 0.60 -25.60 -11.57
N LEU A 345 0.58 -26.89 -11.92
CA LEU A 345 -0.60 -27.55 -12.48
C LEU A 345 -1.50 -28.01 -11.35
N HIS A 346 -2.76 -27.58 -11.38
CA HIS A 346 -3.76 -27.90 -10.35
C HIS A 346 -4.58 -29.13 -10.73
N GLU A 347 -5.21 -29.73 -9.71
CA GLU A 347 -6.26 -30.77 -9.80
C GLU A 347 -6.01 -31.95 -10.77
N ARG A 348 -5.89 -33.17 -10.23
CA ARG A 348 -5.70 -34.41 -11.01
C ARG A 348 -4.50 -34.36 -11.95
N ALA A 349 -3.50 -33.52 -11.63
CA ALA A 349 -2.26 -33.50 -12.39
C ALA A 349 -1.63 -34.91 -12.35
N SER A 350 -1.34 -35.42 -13.54
CA SER A 350 -0.62 -36.68 -13.74
C SER A 350 0.69 -36.38 -14.46
N MET A 351 1.62 -37.33 -14.42
CA MET A 351 2.86 -37.20 -15.19
C MET A 351 2.56 -36.93 -16.67
N ALA A 352 1.61 -37.66 -17.25
CA ALA A 352 1.22 -37.47 -18.65
C ALA A 352 0.71 -36.04 -18.94
N ALA A 353 -0.07 -35.45 -18.04
CA ALA A 353 -0.54 -34.07 -18.19
C ALA A 353 0.62 -33.06 -18.10
N ALA A 354 1.52 -33.23 -17.14
CA ALA A 354 2.70 -32.38 -16.99
C ALA A 354 3.63 -32.46 -18.22
N LEU A 355 3.87 -33.67 -18.72
CA LEU A 355 4.63 -33.90 -19.95
C LEU A 355 3.97 -33.27 -21.18
N ALA A 356 2.64 -33.30 -21.28
CA ALA A 356 1.92 -32.66 -22.39
C ALA A 356 2.06 -31.13 -22.34
N VAL A 357 2.00 -30.53 -21.15
CA VAL A 357 2.23 -29.08 -20.96
C VAL A 357 3.68 -28.73 -21.33
N ALA A 358 4.66 -29.47 -20.83
CA ALA A 358 6.08 -29.24 -21.14
C ALA A 358 6.36 -29.33 -22.65
N ASN A 359 5.81 -30.34 -23.34
CA ASN A 359 5.93 -30.47 -24.79
C ASN A 359 5.30 -29.30 -25.55
N ARG A 360 4.12 -28.85 -25.12
CA ARG A 360 3.45 -27.69 -25.73
C ARG A 360 4.25 -26.41 -25.55
N ILE A 361 4.85 -26.22 -24.38
CA ILE A 361 5.75 -25.09 -24.11
C ILE A 361 6.97 -25.16 -25.04
N GLN A 362 7.66 -26.31 -25.11
CA GLN A 362 8.82 -26.48 -25.99
C GLN A 362 8.47 -26.15 -27.46
N GLN A 363 7.33 -26.66 -27.95
CA GLN A 363 6.84 -26.35 -29.30
C GLN A 363 6.55 -24.86 -29.50
N ALA A 364 5.91 -24.20 -28.53
CA ALA A 364 5.65 -22.76 -28.62
C ALA A 364 6.96 -21.95 -28.71
N LEU A 365 7.98 -22.32 -27.94
CA LEU A 365 9.28 -21.64 -27.93
C LEU A 365 10.11 -21.85 -29.20
N THR A 366 9.83 -22.89 -30.00
CA THR A 366 10.54 -23.11 -31.27
C THR A 366 10.29 -22.05 -32.35
N LEU A 367 9.24 -21.24 -32.20
CA LEU A 367 8.91 -20.19 -33.16
C LEU A 367 9.74 -18.93 -32.84
N PRO A 368 10.46 -18.35 -33.81
CA PRO A 368 11.19 -17.11 -33.59
C PRO A 368 10.27 -15.97 -33.14
N LEU A 369 10.75 -15.17 -32.19
CA LEU A 369 10.07 -13.97 -31.69
C LEU A 369 10.58 -12.75 -32.45
N LEU A 370 9.67 -11.91 -32.94
CA LEU A 370 10.05 -10.64 -33.57
C LEU A 370 10.18 -9.55 -32.50
N LEU A 371 11.41 -9.30 -32.04
CA LEU A 371 11.74 -8.31 -31.00
C LEU A 371 12.58 -7.18 -31.61
N ASP A 372 12.12 -5.94 -31.45
CA ASP A 372 12.79 -4.74 -32.00
C ASP A 372 13.20 -4.90 -33.49
N HIS A 373 12.27 -5.44 -34.30
CA HIS A 373 12.46 -5.74 -35.73
C HIS A 373 13.51 -6.82 -36.05
N ARG A 374 13.85 -7.68 -35.10
CA ARG A 374 14.79 -8.79 -35.26
C ARG A 374 14.15 -10.11 -34.84
N GLU A 375 14.50 -11.19 -35.52
CA GLU A 375 14.10 -12.52 -35.11
C GLU A 375 15.04 -13.02 -34.00
N VAL A 376 14.47 -13.37 -32.86
CA VAL A 376 15.17 -13.94 -31.71
C VAL A 376 14.61 -15.33 -31.45
N CYS A 377 15.47 -16.33 -31.52
CA CYS A 377 15.13 -17.69 -31.10
C CYS A 377 15.39 -17.81 -29.60
N ALA A 378 14.43 -18.36 -28.88
CA ALA A 378 14.56 -18.66 -27.46
C ALA A 378 14.34 -20.16 -27.25
N SER A 379 15.04 -20.74 -26.29
CA SER A 379 14.74 -22.08 -25.79
C SER A 379 14.69 -22.06 -24.27
N ALA A 380 14.13 -23.10 -23.69
CA ALA A 380 14.08 -23.24 -22.25
C ALA A 380 14.39 -24.66 -21.83
N SER A 381 15.04 -24.78 -20.68
CA SER A 381 15.19 -26.03 -19.96
C SER A 381 14.10 -26.14 -18.90
N ILE A 382 13.42 -27.30 -18.85
CA ILE A 382 12.26 -27.50 -17.99
C ILE A 382 12.48 -28.70 -17.06
N GLY A 383 12.34 -28.50 -15.77
CA GLY A 383 12.33 -29.57 -14.78
C GLY A 383 10.93 -29.82 -14.27
N ILE A 384 10.54 -31.09 -14.14
CA ILE A 384 9.18 -31.49 -13.82
C ILE A 384 9.19 -32.35 -12.57
N THR A 385 8.33 -32.03 -11.60
CA THR A 385 8.11 -32.89 -10.43
C THR A 385 6.62 -33.05 -10.16
N LEU A 386 6.22 -34.23 -9.66
CA LEU A 386 4.87 -34.47 -9.17
C LEU A 386 4.82 -34.24 -7.67
N GLY A 387 3.72 -33.62 -7.23
CA GLY A 387 3.42 -33.47 -5.82
C GLY A 387 3.13 -34.81 -5.15
N THR A 388 3.87 -35.10 -4.08
CA THR A 388 3.69 -36.28 -3.24
C THR A 388 3.10 -35.92 -1.88
N GLU A 389 2.51 -36.90 -1.20
CA GLU A 389 2.03 -36.73 0.17
C GLU A 389 3.15 -36.50 1.20
N ASN A 390 4.39 -36.87 0.84
CA ASN A 390 5.59 -36.73 1.66
C ASN A 390 6.35 -35.43 1.41
N ASP A 391 5.85 -34.55 0.55
CA ASP A 391 6.50 -33.27 0.32
C ASP A 391 6.39 -32.40 1.57
N ASP A 392 7.52 -32.12 2.21
CA ASP A 392 7.59 -31.40 3.48
C ASP A 392 7.28 -29.91 3.34
N SER A 393 7.77 -29.29 2.27
CA SER A 393 7.60 -27.85 2.00
C SER A 393 7.61 -27.52 0.51
N VAL A 394 7.21 -26.30 0.17
CA VAL A 394 7.25 -25.79 -1.22
C VAL A 394 8.68 -25.73 -1.75
N GLU A 395 9.63 -25.38 -0.89
CA GLU A 395 11.05 -25.30 -1.23
C GLU A 395 11.60 -26.66 -1.67
N VAL A 396 11.18 -27.75 -1.03
CA VAL A 396 11.59 -29.11 -1.41
C VAL A 396 11.07 -29.47 -2.80
N VAL A 397 9.79 -29.21 -3.06
CA VAL A 397 9.18 -29.47 -4.38
C VAL A 397 9.86 -28.63 -5.48
N LEU A 398 10.08 -27.35 -5.23
CA LEU A 398 10.78 -26.48 -6.17
C LEU A 398 12.21 -26.97 -6.42
N ASN A 399 12.92 -27.38 -5.37
CA ASN A 399 14.28 -27.92 -5.50
C ASN A 399 14.31 -29.21 -6.33
N HIS A 400 13.34 -30.11 -6.18
CA HIS A 400 13.22 -31.29 -7.03
C HIS A 400 13.03 -30.93 -8.51
N ALA A 401 12.16 -29.96 -8.79
CA ALA A 401 11.98 -29.47 -10.16
C ALA A 401 13.25 -28.79 -10.69
N ASP A 402 13.93 -27.98 -9.87
CA ASP A 402 15.19 -27.31 -10.22
C ASP A 402 16.30 -28.32 -10.57
N MET A 403 16.47 -29.37 -9.77
CA MET A 403 17.45 -30.44 -10.04
C MET A 403 17.17 -31.13 -11.39
N ALA A 404 15.91 -31.44 -11.68
CA ALA A 404 15.52 -31.99 -12.97
C ALA A 404 15.81 -31.01 -14.12
N MET A 405 15.52 -29.72 -13.94
CA MET A 405 15.80 -28.67 -14.92
C MET A 405 17.31 -28.55 -15.19
N TYR A 406 18.12 -28.59 -14.14
CA TYR A 406 19.58 -28.58 -14.28
C TYR A 406 20.09 -29.80 -15.06
N ARG A 407 19.49 -30.98 -14.85
CA ARG A 407 19.80 -32.16 -15.66
C ARG A 407 19.40 -31.98 -17.13
N ALA A 408 18.27 -31.34 -17.42
CA ALA A 408 17.89 -30.98 -18.79
C ALA A 408 18.91 -30.03 -19.44
N LYS A 409 19.43 -29.05 -18.70
CA LYS A 409 20.54 -28.19 -19.15
C LYS A 409 21.79 -28.99 -19.45
N ALA A 410 22.20 -29.88 -18.55
CA ALA A 410 23.39 -30.72 -18.72
C ALA A 410 23.30 -31.66 -19.95
N LEU A 411 22.08 -32.04 -20.36
CA LEU A 411 21.82 -32.84 -21.55
C LEU A 411 21.76 -32.04 -22.86
N GLY A 412 22.12 -30.75 -22.83
CA GLY A 412 22.20 -29.90 -24.01
C GLY A 412 21.13 -28.79 -24.08
N GLY A 413 20.33 -28.61 -23.03
CA GLY A 413 19.29 -27.59 -22.97
C GLY A 413 18.09 -27.87 -23.88
N ALA A 414 17.20 -26.88 -24.04
CA ALA A 414 16.05 -26.91 -24.95
C ALA A 414 15.16 -28.17 -24.82
N GLN A 415 15.05 -28.71 -23.60
CA GLN A 415 14.33 -29.95 -23.34
C GLN A 415 13.74 -29.96 -21.93
N TYR A 416 13.03 -31.02 -21.60
CA TYR A 416 12.53 -31.23 -20.25
C TYR A 416 13.07 -32.51 -19.62
N ALA A 417 13.14 -32.54 -18.30
CA ALA A 417 13.46 -33.73 -17.54
C ALA A 417 12.53 -33.85 -16.33
N VAL A 418 12.26 -35.09 -15.93
CA VAL A 418 11.39 -35.41 -14.79
C VAL A 418 12.27 -35.78 -13.59
N PHE A 419 12.01 -35.17 -12.43
CA PHE A 419 12.72 -35.49 -11.20
C PHE A 419 12.62 -36.99 -10.88
N ASP A 420 13.77 -37.60 -10.66
CA ASP A 420 13.92 -38.99 -10.24
C ASP A 420 14.86 -39.04 -9.03
N PRO A 421 14.37 -39.36 -7.83
CA PRO A 421 15.18 -39.43 -6.62
C PRO A 421 16.42 -40.31 -6.76
N ALA A 422 16.38 -41.37 -7.57
CA ALA A 422 17.50 -42.30 -7.73
C ALA A 422 18.64 -41.73 -8.58
N ILE A 423 18.34 -40.74 -9.43
CA ILE A 423 19.30 -40.10 -10.33
C ILE A 423 19.74 -38.75 -9.75
N ASP A 424 18.80 -37.99 -9.20
CA ASP A 424 19.03 -36.59 -8.84
C ASP A 424 19.58 -36.44 -7.42
N LEU A 425 19.27 -37.34 -6.49
CA LEU A 425 19.81 -37.30 -5.11
C LEU A 425 21.06 -38.19 -4.92
N ALA A 426 21.58 -38.76 -6.00
CA ALA A 426 22.80 -39.59 -6.02
C ALA A 426 24.04 -38.74 -6.26
#